data_AF-A0A938IT13-F1
#
_entry.id   AF-A0A938IT13-F1
#
_cell.length_a   1.000
_cell.length_b   1.000
_cell.length_c   1.000
_cell.angle_alpha   90.00
_cell.angle_beta   90.00
_cell.angle_gamma   90.00
#
_symmetry.space_group_name_H-M   'P 1'
#
loop_
_entity.id
_entity.type
_entity.pdbx_description
1 polymer ?
#
loop_
_entity_poly.entity_id
_entity_poly.type
_entity_poly.pdbx_seq_one_letter_code
_entity_poly.pdbx_strand_id
1 'polypeptide(L)'
;MSETLKTILAVTVLTAAIWIWADLEQTGDAEEQVPVRVTLPPDYVLRGVTPDQVTVKFKGPRGEIQVLRSSPEEMQCRLELSEPQLKNARVAIHARDGFRHWAARRIVVTDVRSEHDGLVDGDVIVRPDRQVRLKVRVEPRVTGAVAAAVTAQPAEVLATVAESDFKALPEARRAAIAPLAVSSVPPSLQVEREVPLERRLGGPDGPDAAFEPPIVKVTARLESTLATKSLGRFPILLAAPPEMLTRYRVVFQPEAERYVELQVQGPGPDVERLTPQDVRVELILTADDKPDPASWLPGKLIVSGLPPTVVLTKPLPTINFNLEKQNSEKPPAP
;
A
#
# COMPACT_ATOMS: atom_id res chain seq x y z
N MET A 1 -42.64 28.64 53.55
CA MET A 1 -43.21 28.35 52.21
C MET A 1 -44.60 27.77 52.44
N SER A 2 -45.67 28.48 52.06
CA SER A 2 -47.05 28.02 52.34
C SER A 2 -47.33 26.70 51.62
N GLU A 3 -48.19 25.86 52.19
CA GLU A 3 -48.60 24.58 51.59
C GLU A 3 -49.18 24.78 50.18
N THR A 4 -49.90 25.88 49.96
CA THR A 4 -50.40 26.27 48.64
C THR A 4 -49.30 26.45 47.59
N LEU A 5 -48.14 27.03 47.95
CA LEU A 5 -47.03 27.20 47.01
C LEU A 5 -46.40 25.84 46.65
N LYS A 6 -46.32 24.91 47.61
CA LYS A 6 -45.82 23.55 47.38
C LYS A 6 -46.74 22.77 46.45
N THR A 7 -48.06 22.87 46.65
CA THR A 7 -49.06 22.21 45.80
C THR A 7 -49.04 22.73 44.37
N ILE A 8 -48.96 24.06 44.18
CA ILE A 8 -48.88 24.66 42.85
C ILE A 8 -47.59 24.21 42.13
N LEU A 9 -46.44 24.22 42.82
CA LEU A 9 -45.18 23.75 42.23
C LEU A 9 -45.25 22.27 41.83
N ALA A 10 -45.80 21.41 42.70
CA ALA A 10 -45.94 19.98 42.43
C ALA A 10 -46.84 19.71 41.22
N VAL A 11 -47.98 20.40 41.10
CA VAL A 11 -48.89 20.28 39.95
C VAL A 11 -48.22 20.76 38.67
N THR A 12 -47.49 21.88 38.70
CA THR A 12 -46.78 22.39 37.52
C THR A 12 -45.70 21.43 37.05
N VAL A 13 -44.90 20.87 37.97
CA VAL A 13 -43.87 19.88 37.64
C VAL A 13 -44.49 18.59 37.09
N LEU A 14 -45.56 18.09 37.71
CA LEU A 14 -46.25 16.89 37.23
C LEU A 14 -46.87 17.10 35.85
N THR A 15 -47.51 18.26 35.63
CA THR A 15 -48.10 18.61 34.33
C THR A 15 -47.04 18.74 33.25
N ALA A 16 -45.91 19.36 33.56
CA ALA A 16 -44.77 19.45 32.66
C ALA A 16 -44.20 18.06 32.34
N ALA A 17 -44.07 17.17 33.33
CA ALA A 17 -43.60 15.80 33.12
C ALA A 17 -44.55 14.99 32.23
N ILE A 18 -45.87 15.13 32.41
CA ILE A 18 -46.88 14.49 31.55
C ILE A 18 -46.81 15.02 30.12
N TRP A 19 -46.66 16.34 29.94
CA TRP A 19 -46.52 16.95 28.62
C TRP A 19 -45.26 16.49 27.89
N ILE A 20 -44.14 16.44 28.60
CA ILE A 20 -42.87 15.95 28.05
C ILE A 20 -43.01 14.47 27.66
N TRP A 21 -43.61 13.65 28.51
CA TRP A 21 -43.84 12.24 28.21
C TRP A 21 -44.75 12.04 26.99
N ALA A 22 -45.85 12.80 26.91
CA ALA A 22 -46.78 12.75 25.79
C ALA A 22 -46.14 13.24 24.48
N ASP A 23 -45.28 14.26 24.51
CA ASP A 23 -44.56 14.74 23.34
C ASP A 23 -43.49 13.75 22.87
N LEU A 24 -42.82 13.04 23.80
CA LEU A 24 -41.84 12.01 23.49
C LEU A 24 -42.47 10.73 22.90
N GLU A 25 -43.71 10.41 23.27
CA GLU A 25 -44.50 9.31 22.70
C GLU A 25 -45.11 9.66 21.32
N GLN A 26 -45.12 10.93 20.90
CA GLN A 26 -45.53 11.28 19.53
C GLN A 26 -44.61 10.62 18.50
N THR A 27 -45.22 10.10 17.44
CA THR A 27 -44.48 9.52 16.32
C THR A 27 -43.87 10.64 15.47
N GLY A 28 -42.56 10.58 15.26
CA GLY A 28 -41.82 11.41 14.31
C GLY A 28 -41.31 10.60 13.13
N ASP A 29 -40.92 11.31 12.09
CA ASP A 29 -40.23 10.80 10.90
C ASP A 29 -38.84 11.44 10.76
N ALA A 30 -37.89 10.66 10.25
CA ALA A 30 -36.52 11.08 10.03
C ALA A 30 -35.93 10.40 8.79
N GLU A 31 -34.95 11.07 8.18
CA GLU A 31 -34.13 10.56 7.09
C GLU A 31 -32.67 10.82 7.46
N GLU A 32 -31.84 9.78 7.48
CA GLU A 32 -30.45 9.87 7.89
C GLU A 32 -29.56 9.02 6.98
N GLN A 33 -28.31 9.45 6.80
CA GLN A 33 -27.28 8.66 6.17
C GLN A 33 -26.54 7.84 7.24
N VAL A 34 -26.50 6.52 7.04
CA VAL A 34 -26.13 5.56 8.08
C VAL A 34 -25.02 4.64 7.58
N PRO A 35 -23.91 4.48 8.31
CA PRO A 35 -22.81 3.60 7.90
C PRO A 35 -23.23 2.13 7.91
N VAL A 36 -22.71 1.37 6.97
CA VAL A 36 -22.88 -0.08 6.88
C VAL A 36 -21.76 -0.78 7.64
N ARG A 37 -22.13 -1.61 8.60
CA ARG A 37 -21.22 -2.48 9.35
C ARG A 37 -21.55 -3.93 9.04
N VAL A 38 -20.54 -4.66 8.56
CA VAL A 38 -20.66 -6.08 8.26
C VAL A 38 -19.85 -6.86 9.29
N THR A 39 -20.52 -7.77 9.99
CA THR A 39 -19.91 -8.75 10.87
C THR A 39 -19.76 -10.06 10.11
N LEU A 40 -18.52 -10.55 10.06
CA LEU A 40 -18.17 -11.82 9.40
C LEU A 40 -17.79 -12.88 10.44
N PRO A 41 -17.89 -14.18 10.12
CA PRO A 41 -17.32 -15.24 10.93
C PRO A 41 -15.79 -15.12 11.04
N PRO A 42 -15.15 -15.71 12.07
CA PRO A 42 -13.73 -15.55 12.36
C PRO A 42 -12.77 -15.92 11.21
N ASP A 43 -13.16 -16.87 10.36
CA ASP A 43 -12.34 -17.37 9.24
C ASP A 43 -12.45 -16.51 7.97
N TYR A 44 -13.07 -15.34 8.04
CA TYR A 44 -13.31 -14.46 6.91
C TYR A 44 -12.83 -13.03 7.18
N VAL A 45 -12.41 -12.36 6.11
CA VAL A 45 -12.05 -10.94 6.11
C VAL A 45 -12.90 -10.18 5.11
N LEU A 46 -13.22 -8.94 5.47
CA LEU A 46 -13.99 -8.05 4.63
C LEU A 46 -13.06 -7.35 3.65
N ARG A 47 -13.20 -7.61 2.34
CA ARG A 47 -12.40 -6.95 1.29
C ARG A 47 -13.03 -5.65 0.81
N GLY A 48 -14.36 -5.58 0.89
CA GLY A 48 -15.10 -4.40 0.45
C GLY A 48 -16.58 -4.52 0.77
N VAL A 49 -17.19 -3.35 0.94
CA VAL A 49 -18.62 -3.16 1.10
C VAL A 49 -19.02 -2.04 0.16
N THR A 50 -20.10 -2.21 -0.57
CA THR A 50 -20.61 -1.16 -1.44
C THR A 50 -22.15 -1.16 -1.45
N PRO A 51 -22.80 -0.03 -1.12
CA PRO A 51 -22.19 1.20 -0.59
C PRO A 51 -21.73 1.01 0.87
N ASP A 52 -20.80 1.85 1.33
CA ASP A 52 -20.34 1.88 2.73
C ASP A 52 -21.30 2.67 3.64
N GLN A 53 -22.26 3.39 3.06
CA GLN A 53 -23.34 4.12 3.73
C GLN A 53 -24.66 3.96 2.97
N VAL A 54 -25.77 3.98 3.70
CA VAL A 54 -27.13 3.94 3.13
C VAL A 54 -27.98 5.05 3.71
N THR A 55 -28.85 5.63 2.90
CA THR A 55 -29.84 6.60 3.36
C THR A 55 -31.09 5.86 3.79
N VAL A 56 -31.52 6.05 5.03
CA VAL A 56 -32.66 5.35 5.62
C VAL A 56 -33.72 6.34 6.08
N LYS A 57 -34.98 6.08 5.70
CA LYS A 57 -36.15 6.75 6.26
C LYS A 57 -36.79 5.86 7.30
N PHE A 58 -37.11 6.42 8.46
CA PHE A 58 -37.68 5.68 9.57
C PHE A 58 -38.67 6.52 10.38
N LYS A 59 -39.54 5.83 11.11
CA LYS A 59 -40.58 6.42 11.96
C LYS A 59 -40.57 5.78 13.34
N GLY A 60 -40.82 6.56 14.39
CA GLY A 60 -40.87 6.05 15.77
C GLY A 60 -41.11 7.16 16.79
N PRO A 61 -41.12 6.84 18.09
CA PRO A 61 -41.24 7.84 19.16
C PRO A 61 -40.11 8.88 19.07
N ARG A 62 -40.43 10.18 19.18
CA ARG A 62 -39.44 11.27 19.10
C ARG A 62 -38.26 11.07 20.06
N GLY A 63 -38.53 10.59 21.27
CA GLY A 63 -37.48 10.28 22.24
C GLY A 63 -36.49 9.23 21.75
N GLU A 64 -36.99 8.12 21.18
CA GLU A 64 -36.15 7.04 20.66
C GLU A 64 -35.36 7.48 19.42
N ILE A 65 -35.95 8.30 18.55
CA ILE A 65 -35.24 8.90 17.41
C ILE A 65 -34.10 9.80 17.91
N GLN A 66 -34.32 10.61 18.94
CA GLN A 66 -33.29 11.47 19.50
C GLN A 66 -32.15 10.65 20.14
N VAL A 67 -32.47 9.59 20.89
CA VAL A 67 -31.46 8.70 21.47
C VAL A 67 -30.67 7.97 20.39
N LEU A 68 -31.32 7.54 19.31
CA LEU A 68 -30.65 6.92 18.17
C LEU A 68 -29.66 7.89 17.52
N ARG A 69 -30.07 9.14 17.28
CA ARG A 69 -29.21 10.20 16.72
C ARG A 69 -28.04 10.58 17.62
N SER A 70 -28.23 10.55 18.94
CA SER A 70 -27.14 10.82 19.89
C SER A 70 -26.18 9.65 20.06
N SER A 71 -26.45 8.48 19.47
CA SER A 71 -25.70 7.24 19.66
C SER A 71 -25.20 6.69 18.31
N PRO A 72 -24.05 7.18 17.79
CA PRO A 72 -23.52 6.76 16.49
C PRO A 72 -23.32 5.24 16.34
N GLU A 73 -23.02 4.55 17.43
CA GLU A 73 -22.86 3.08 17.45
C GLU A 73 -24.19 2.33 17.24
N GLU A 74 -25.33 2.95 17.57
CA GLU A 74 -26.67 2.40 17.35
C GLU A 74 -27.23 2.82 15.98
N MET A 75 -26.83 3.99 15.49
CA MET A 75 -27.18 4.50 14.18
C MET A 75 -26.26 3.91 13.10
N GLN A 76 -26.37 2.60 12.88
CA GLN A 76 -25.61 1.86 11.86
C GLN A 76 -26.45 0.71 11.26
N CYS A 77 -26.26 0.41 9.99
CA CYS A 77 -26.83 -0.77 9.33
C CYS A 77 -25.96 -2.00 9.69
N ARG A 78 -26.48 -2.94 10.49
CA ARG A 78 -25.72 -4.08 11.01
C ARG A 78 -26.04 -5.35 10.24
N LEU A 79 -25.15 -5.75 9.35
CA LEU A 79 -25.30 -6.97 8.55
C LEU A 79 -24.45 -8.08 9.16
N GLU A 80 -25.11 -9.12 9.67
CA GLU A 80 -24.46 -10.32 10.18
C GLU A 80 -24.51 -11.40 9.10
N LEU A 81 -23.34 -11.81 8.62
CA LEU A 81 -23.21 -12.85 7.61
C LEU A 81 -22.83 -14.19 8.24
N SER A 82 -23.52 -15.23 7.82
CA SER A 82 -23.27 -16.61 8.22
C SER A 82 -22.48 -17.37 7.15
N GLU A 83 -21.73 -18.40 7.54
CA GLU A 83 -20.93 -19.22 6.61
C GLU A 83 -21.68 -19.71 5.36
N PRO A 84 -22.95 -20.16 5.42
CA PRO A 84 -23.68 -20.59 4.23
C PRO A 84 -23.85 -19.50 3.18
N GLN A 85 -23.93 -18.22 3.60
CA GLN A 85 -24.08 -17.07 2.72
C GLN A 85 -22.76 -16.68 2.04
N LEU A 86 -21.63 -17.07 2.63
CA LEU A 86 -20.27 -16.71 2.20
C LEU A 86 -19.67 -17.68 1.17
N LYS A 87 -20.47 -18.61 0.64
CA LYS A 87 -20.03 -19.53 -0.43
C LYS A 87 -19.67 -18.80 -1.74
N ASN A 88 -20.24 -17.61 -1.94
CA ASN A 88 -20.00 -16.79 -3.12
C ASN A 88 -19.00 -15.68 -2.79
N ALA A 89 -18.09 -15.38 -3.72
CA ALA A 89 -17.14 -14.27 -3.60
C ALA A 89 -17.80 -12.87 -3.54
N ARG A 90 -19.09 -12.80 -3.89
CA ARG A 90 -19.92 -11.60 -3.83
C ARG A 90 -21.28 -11.98 -3.26
N VAL A 91 -21.67 -11.28 -2.21
CA VAL A 91 -22.97 -11.48 -1.53
C VAL A 91 -23.73 -10.18 -1.61
N ALA A 92 -24.93 -10.21 -2.19
CA ALA A 92 -25.87 -9.09 -2.16
C ALA A 92 -26.87 -9.33 -1.03
N ILE A 93 -27.08 -8.31 -0.19
CA ILE A 93 -27.94 -8.37 0.99
C ILE A 93 -28.82 -7.13 0.99
N HIS A 94 -30.11 -7.30 1.23
CA HIS A 94 -31.02 -6.17 1.40
C HIS A 94 -30.62 -5.34 2.62
N ALA A 95 -30.30 -4.07 2.44
CA ALA A 95 -29.86 -3.17 3.52
C ALA A 95 -30.89 -3.08 4.66
N ARG A 96 -32.18 -3.23 4.32
CA ARG A 96 -33.29 -3.24 5.30
C ARG A 96 -33.11 -4.29 6.40
N ASP A 97 -32.49 -5.43 6.08
CA ASP A 97 -32.24 -6.48 7.07
C ASP A 97 -31.26 -6.04 8.16
N GLY A 98 -30.36 -5.09 7.87
CA GLY A 98 -29.41 -4.58 8.83
C GLY A 98 -30.00 -3.67 9.91
N PHE A 99 -31.27 -3.27 9.75
CA PHE A 99 -31.99 -2.41 10.70
C PHE A 99 -32.95 -3.16 11.62
N ARG A 100 -32.98 -4.51 11.58
CA ARG A 100 -33.90 -5.31 12.41
C ARG A 100 -33.79 -5.00 13.91
N HIS A 101 -32.61 -4.63 14.39
CA HIS A 101 -32.37 -4.26 15.78
C HIS A 101 -33.10 -2.96 16.21
N TRP A 102 -33.47 -2.07 15.28
CA TRP A 102 -34.25 -0.86 15.59
C TRP A 102 -35.70 -1.15 15.98
N ALA A 103 -36.24 -2.30 15.56
CA ALA A 103 -37.60 -2.70 15.92
C ALA A 103 -37.79 -2.84 17.44
N ALA A 104 -36.75 -3.24 18.17
CA ALA A 104 -36.76 -3.30 19.64
C ALA A 104 -36.99 -1.93 20.30
N ARG A 105 -36.71 -0.82 19.59
CA ARG A 105 -36.93 0.56 20.03
C ARG A 105 -38.23 1.16 19.50
N ARG A 106 -39.12 0.35 18.93
CA ARG A 106 -40.35 0.82 18.26
C ARG A 106 -40.05 1.76 17.08
N ILE A 107 -38.87 1.67 16.48
CA ILE A 107 -38.49 2.41 15.26
C ILE A 107 -38.70 1.49 14.06
N VAL A 108 -39.46 1.96 13.08
CA VAL A 108 -39.79 1.23 11.86
C VAL A 108 -39.12 1.89 10.67
N VAL A 109 -38.30 1.13 9.96
CA VAL A 109 -37.70 1.55 8.69
C VAL A 109 -38.74 1.50 7.58
N THR A 110 -38.98 2.65 6.95
CA THR A 110 -39.98 2.83 5.88
C THR A 110 -39.37 2.79 4.49
N ASP A 111 -38.13 3.28 4.32
CA ASP A 111 -37.44 3.30 3.03
C ASP A 111 -35.93 3.16 3.26
N VAL A 112 -35.22 2.49 2.35
CA VAL A 112 -33.76 2.39 2.36
C VAL A 112 -33.24 2.59 0.95
N ARG A 113 -32.30 3.52 0.79
CA ARG A 113 -31.67 3.87 -0.47
C ARG A 113 -30.17 3.69 -0.33
N SER A 114 -29.62 2.74 -1.07
CA SER A 114 -28.20 2.67 -1.41
C SER A 114 -28.00 3.46 -2.69
N GLU A 115 -26.89 4.19 -2.81
CA GLU A 115 -26.43 4.69 -4.10
C GLU A 115 -25.17 3.93 -4.46
N HIS A 116 -25.26 3.06 -5.47
CA HIS A 116 -24.12 2.33 -6.00
C HIS A 116 -24.16 2.40 -7.52
N ASP A 117 -23.07 2.86 -8.13
CA ASP A 117 -22.94 3.00 -9.58
C ASP A 117 -24.08 3.84 -10.22
N GLY A 118 -24.63 4.81 -9.46
CA GLY A 118 -25.75 5.67 -9.88
C GLY A 118 -27.13 4.98 -9.88
N LEU A 119 -27.22 3.74 -9.39
CA LEU A 119 -28.46 3.00 -9.22
C LEU A 119 -28.88 2.98 -7.74
N VAL A 120 -30.18 3.09 -7.51
CA VAL A 120 -30.80 2.97 -6.18
C VAL A 120 -31.50 1.63 -6.10
N ASP A 121 -30.89 0.66 -5.41
CA ASP A 121 -31.38 -0.74 -5.33
C ASP A 121 -31.74 -1.20 -3.91
N GLY A 122 -31.36 -0.45 -2.87
CA GLY A 122 -31.55 -0.84 -1.47
C GLY A 122 -30.67 -2.01 -1.02
N ASP A 123 -29.72 -2.43 -1.86
CA ASP A 123 -28.84 -3.58 -1.61
C ASP A 123 -27.44 -3.15 -1.18
N VAL A 124 -26.83 -3.98 -0.36
CA VAL A 124 -25.42 -3.90 0.03
C VAL A 124 -24.70 -5.09 -0.58
N ILE A 125 -23.66 -4.80 -1.36
CA ILE A 125 -22.75 -5.79 -1.91
C ILE A 125 -21.57 -5.93 -0.95
N VAL A 126 -21.41 -7.14 -0.43
CA VAL A 126 -20.29 -7.53 0.43
C VAL A 126 -19.34 -8.42 -0.37
N ARG A 127 -18.04 -8.12 -0.27
CA ARG A 127 -16.95 -8.94 -0.82
C ARG A 127 -16.17 -9.59 0.31
N PRO A 128 -16.61 -10.76 0.81
CA PRO A 128 -15.86 -11.51 1.80
C PRO A 128 -14.73 -12.29 1.13
N ASP A 129 -13.69 -12.59 1.90
CA ASP A 129 -12.62 -13.49 1.48
C ASP A 129 -12.24 -14.39 2.65
N ARG A 130 -11.88 -15.64 2.36
CA ARG A 130 -11.54 -16.60 3.39
C ARG A 130 -10.13 -16.33 3.89
N GLN A 131 -9.91 -16.33 5.20
CA GLN A 131 -8.58 -16.34 5.77
C GLN A 131 -8.05 -17.77 5.81
N VAL A 132 -6.80 -17.94 5.40
CA VAL A 132 -6.08 -19.20 5.48
C VAL A 132 -4.88 -19.05 6.39
N ARG A 133 -4.64 -20.09 7.20
CA ARG A 133 -3.48 -20.22 8.08
C ARG A 133 -2.51 -21.25 7.51
N LEU A 134 -1.32 -20.80 7.14
CA LEU A 134 -0.33 -21.60 6.42
C LEU A 134 1.06 -21.40 6.99
N LYS A 135 1.90 -22.43 6.95
CA LYS A 135 3.32 -22.30 7.27
C LYS A 135 4.06 -21.65 6.11
N VAL A 136 4.82 -20.60 6.40
CA VAL A 136 5.67 -19.91 5.42
C VAL A 136 7.09 -19.82 5.94
N ARG A 137 8.05 -19.90 5.02
CA ARG A 137 9.48 -19.70 5.34
C ARG A 137 9.74 -18.26 5.76
N VAL A 138 10.66 -18.06 6.69
CA VAL A 138 11.17 -16.75 7.05
C VAL A 138 12.38 -16.45 6.20
N GLU A 139 12.38 -15.29 5.55
CA GLU A 139 13.47 -14.81 4.71
C GLU A 139 14.09 -13.56 5.36
N PRO A 140 15.25 -13.70 5.99
CA PRO A 140 15.98 -12.56 6.54
C PRO A 140 16.46 -11.63 5.43
N ARG A 141 16.25 -10.33 5.63
CA ARG A 141 16.68 -9.31 4.68
C ARG A 141 17.60 -8.33 5.40
N VAL A 142 18.90 -8.50 5.18
CA VAL A 142 19.92 -7.65 5.81
C VAL A 142 20.11 -6.38 4.99
N THR A 143 20.07 -5.23 5.65
CA THR A 143 20.37 -3.92 5.05
C THR A 143 21.48 -3.23 5.82
N GLY A 144 22.29 -2.41 5.15
CA GLY A 144 23.41 -1.67 5.77
C GLY A 144 24.72 -2.47 5.95
N ALA A 145 24.73 -3.77 5.67
CA ALA A 145 25.93 -4.62 5.66
C ALA A 145 25.84 -5.73 4.61
N VAL A 146 26.98 -6.28 4.22
CA VAL A 146 27.06 -7.53 3.46
C VAL A 146 27.16 -8.69 4.43
N ALA A 147 26.31 -9.70 4.24
CA ALA A 147 26.27 -10.88 5.09
C ALA A 147 26.68 -12.14 4.32
N ALA A 148 27.65 -12.89 4.85
CA ALA A 148 28.09 -14.18 4.33
C ALA A 148 27.03 -15.27 4.53
N ALA A 149 26.34 -15.21 5.67
CA ALA A 149 25.32 -16.17 6.04
C ALA A 149 24.27 -15.49 6.92
N VAL A 150 22.99 -15.80 6.68
CA VAL A 150 21.89 -15.27 7.48
C VAL A 150 20.90 -16.39 7.76
N THR A 151 20.47 -16.46 9.02
CA THR A 151 19.51 -17.46 9.49
C THR A 151 18.46 -16.79 10.37
N ALA A 152 17.24 -17.34 10.37
CA ALA A 152 16.17 -16.94 11.28
C ALA A 152 15.72 -18.13 12.15
N GLN A 153 15.34 -17.83 13.38
CA GLN A 153 14.74 -18.76 14.33
C GLN A 153 13.43 -18.17 14.87
N PRO A 154 12.28 -18.83 14.67
CA PRO A 154 12.10 -20.04 13.86
C PRO A 154 12.32 -19.78 12.36
N ALA A 155 12.66 -20.83 11.60
CA ALA A 155 12.85 -20.75 10.14
C ALA A 155 11.51 -20.73 9.37
N GLU A 156 10.43 -21.13 10.02
CA GLU A 156 9.06 -21.09 9.51
C GLU A 156 8.13 -20.46 10.55
N VAL A 157 7.12 -19.73 10.08
CA VAL A 157 6.08 -19.13 10.91
C VAL A 157 4.71 -19.42 10.34
N LEU A 158 3.67 -19.30 11.16
CA LEU A 158 2.29 -19.36 10.70
C LEU A 158 1.88 -17.97 10.18
N ALA A 159 1.45 -17.91 8.93
CA ALA A 159 0.88 -16.72 8.32
C ALA A 159 -0.63 -16.89 8.20
N THR A 160 -1.38 -15.87 8.64
CA THR A 160 -2.81 -15.71 8.38
C THR A 160 -2.98 -14.63 7.32
N VAL A 161 -3.53 -15.00 6.17
CA VAL A 161 -3.67 -14.14 4.98
C VAL A 161 -4.97 -14.48 4.25
N ALA A 162 -5.49 -13.55 3.45
CA ALA A 162 -6.62 -13.83 2.58
C ALA A 162 -6.26 -14.90 1.51
N GLU A 163 -7.15 -15.84 1.27
CA GLU A 163 -6.91 -16.99 0.40
C GLU A 163 -6.66 -16.57 -1.05
N SER A 164 -7.42 -15.58 -1.53
CA SER A 164 -7.25 -15.06 -2.89
C SER A 164 -5.88 -14.41 -3.09
N ASP A 165 -5.40 -13.64 -2.11
CA ASP A 165 -4.08 -12.99 -2.13
C ASP A 165 -2.95 -14.01 -2.12
N PHE A 166 -3.05 -15.02 -1.27
CA PHE A 166 -2.04 -16.07 -1.19
C PHE A 166 -1.93 -16.85 -2.51
N LYS A 167 -3.06 -17.16 -3.15
CA LYS A 167 -3.09 -17.84 -4.45
C LYS A 167 -2.53 -16.98 -5.57
N ALA A 168 -2.79 -15.67 -5.55
CA ALA A 168 -2.28 -14.72 -6.53
C ALA A 168 -0.76 -14.49 -6.39
N LEU A 169 -0.20 -14.66 -5.19
CA LEU A 169 1.21 -14.43 -4.94
C LEU A 169 2.09 -15.54 -5.59
N PRO A 170 3.12 -15.18 -6.37
CA PRO A 170 4.07 -16.16 -6.93
C PRO A 170 4.76 -16.96 -5.83
N GLU A 171 5.00 -18.26 -6.07
CA GLU A 171 5.59 -19.16 -5.06
C GLU A 171 6.92 -18.64 -4.49
N ALA A 172 7.78 -18.06 -5.33
CA ALA A 172 9.06 -17.47 -4.93
C ALA A 172 8.91 -16.32 -3.91
N ARG A 173 7.74 -15.69 -3.83
CA ARG A 173 7.44 -14.57 -2.91
C ARG A 173 6.62 -14.98 -1.70
N ARG A 174 6.26 -16.27 -1.54
CA ARG A 174 5.48 -16.76 -0.38
C ARG A 174 6.38 -16.96 0.86
N ALA A 175 6.93 -15.87 1.36
CA ALA A 175 7.83 -15.86 2.52
C ALA A 175 7.52 -14.69 3.46
N ALA A 176 7.75 -14.88 4.75
CA ALA A 176 7.71 -13.82 5.74
C ALA A 176 9.06 -13.08 5.75
N ILE A 177 9.06 -11.77 5.60
CA ILE A 177 10.30 -10.99 5.54
C ILE A 177 10.72 -10.55 6.94
N ALA A 178 11.96 -10.84 7.33
CA ALA A 178 12.56 -10.40 8.59
C ALA A 178 13.65 -9.34 8.34
N PRO A 179 13.33 -8.04 8.41
CA PRO A 179 14.24 -6.95 8.05
C PRO A 179 15.29 -6.68 9.14
N LEU A 180 16.55 -7.04 8.89
CA LEU A 180 17.67 -6.76 9.79
C LEU A 180 18.48 -5.56 9.30
N ALA A 181 18.24 -4.39 9.91
CA ALA A 181 19.06 -3.20 9.65
C ALA A 181 20.32 -3.19 10.52
N VAL A 182 21.49 -3.17 9.86
CA VAL A 182 22.81 -3.09 10.50
C VAL A 182 23.38 -1.69 10.29
N SER A 183 23.50 -0.93 11.38
CA SER A 183 24.05 0.43 11.37
C SER A 183 25.57 0.47 11.56
N SER A 184 26.13 -0.54 12.23
CA SER A 184 27.57 -0.68 12.46
C SER A 184 27.92 -2.16 12.56
N VAL A 185 29.08 -2.53 12.01
CA VAL A 185 29.58 -3.92 12.07
C VAL A 185 30.33 -4.11 13.40
N PRO A 186 29.90 -5.06 14.24
CA PRO A 186 30.61 -5.37 15.47
C PRO A 186 31.95 -6.05 15.16
N PRO A 187 32.96 -5.97 16.04
CA PRO A 187 34.25 -6.64 15.86
C PRO A 187 34.14 -8.16 15.68
N SER A 188 33.09 -8.77 16.23
CA SER A 188 32.78 -10.20 16.09
C SER A 188 32.32 -10.59 14.69
N LEU A 189 32.01 -9.61 13.81
CA LEU A 189 31.39 -9.84 12.51
C LEU A 189 30.09 -10.66 12.59
N GLN A 190 29.43 -10.66 13.74
CA GLN A 190 28.21 -11.40 13.98
C GLN A 190 27.18 -10.51 14.67
N VAL A 191 25.99 -10.43 14.08
CA VAL A 191 24.85 -9.71 14.63
C VAL A 191 23.73 -10.70 14.90
N GLU A 192 23.18 -10.61 16.10
CA GLU A 192 22.03 -11.39 16.54
C GLU A 192 21.00 -10.43 17.11
N ARG A 193 19.79 -10.44 16.56
CA ARG A 193 18.73 -9.50 16.97
C ARG A 193 17.35 -10.11 16.78
N GLU A 194 16.44 -9.76 17.68
CA GLU A 194 15.02 -10.00 17.49
C GLU A 194 14.44 -8.94 16.54
N VAL A 195 13.77 -9.40 15.49
CA VAL A 195 13.29 -8.57 14.40
C VAL A 195 11.79 -8.83 14.22
N PRO A 196 10.94 -7.79 14.21
CA PRO A 196 9.54 -7.95 13.85
C PRO A 196 9.43 -8.29 12.36
N LEU A 197 8.59 -9.27 12.03
CA LEU A 197 8.29 -9.59 10.64
C LEU A 197 7.54 -8.43 9.98
N GLU A 198 7.80 -8.20 8.69
CA GLU A 198 6.99 -7.26 7.90
C GLU A 198 5.54 -7.73 7.89
N ARG A 199 4.57 -6.82 8.06
CA ARG A 199 3.12 -7.14 8.07
C ARG A 199 2.58 -7.59 6.71
N ARG A 200 3.44 -7.75 5.70
CA ARG A 200 3.08 -8.09 4.34
C ARG A 200 3.86 -9.30 3.86
N LEU A 201 3.17 -10.26 3.27
CA LEU A 201 3.77 -11.51 2.79
C LEU A 201 4.55 -11.25 1.50
N GLY A 202 5.85 -11.58 1.47
CA GLY A 202 6.69 -11.39 0.28
C GLY A 202 7.26 -9.97 0.12
N GLY A 203 7.16 -9.12 1.14
CA GLY A 203 7.76 -7.78 1.16
C GLY A 203 6.75 -6.63 1.10
N PRO A 204 7.22 -5.39 0.85
CA PRO A 204 6.38 -4.18 0.97
C PRO A 204 5.20 -4.13 -0.02
N ASP A 205 5.33 -4.76 -1.18
CA ASP A 205 4.28 -4.85 -2.22
C ASP A 205 3.36 -6.08 -2.02
N GLY A 206 3.58 -6.85 -0.96
CA GLY A 206 2.83 -8.06 -0.63
C GLY A 206 1.45 -7.79 -0.03
N PRO A 207 0.58 -8.81 0.02
CA PRO A 207 -0.68 -8.72 0.73
C PRO A 207 -0.47 -8.65 2.24
N ASP A 208 -1.39 -7.98 2.94
CA ASP A 208 -1.36 -7.90 4.40
C ASP A 208 -1.53 -9.29 5.02
N ALA A 209 -0.69 -9.60 6.02
CA ALA A 209 -0.65 -10.88 6.71
C ALA A 209 -0.34 -10.70 8.19
N ALA A 210 -0.94 -11.55 9.02
CA ALA A 210 -0.60 -11.66 10.44
C ALA A 210 0.28 -12.89 10.66
N PHE A 211 1.36 -12.73 11.43
CA PHE A 211 2.35 -13.79 11.66
C PHE A 211 2.38 -14.23 13.12
N GLU A 212 2.50 -15.54 13.32
CA GLU A 212 2.65 -16.17 14.64
C GLU A 212 3.88 -17.10 14.61
N PRO A 213 4.96 -16.79 15.37
CA PRO A 213 5.19 -15.56 16.14
C PRO A 213 5.40 -14.32 15.23
N PRO A 214 5.08 -13.10 15.71
CA PRO A 214 5.28 -11.87 14.94
C PRO A 214 6.73 -11.35 14.96
N ILE A 215 7.55 -11.89 15.86
CA ILE A 215 8.96 -11.52 16.04
C ILE A 215 9.79 -12.80 15.92
N VAL A 216 10.89 -12.70 15.19
CA VAL A 216 11.83 -13.80 14.98
C VAL A 216 13.24 -13.36 15.35
N LYS A 217 14.07 -14.32 15.74
CA LYS A 217 15.48 -14.07 16.04
C LYS A 217 16.30 -14.25 14.76
N VAL A 218 16.98 -13.21 14.30
CA VAL A 218 17.83 -13.24 13.12
C VAL A 218 19.29 -13.22 13.55
N THR A 219 20.07 -14.18 13.05
CA THR A 219 21.53 -14.23 13.21
C THR A 219 22.17 -14.06 11.85
N ALA A 220 22.98 -13.01 11.70
CA ALA A 220 23.72 -12.68 10.48
C ALA A 220 25.22 -12.66 10.76
N ARG A 221 25.99 -13.39 9.95
CA ARG A 221 27.45 -13.27 9.89
C ARG A 221 27.80 -12.26 8.80
N LEU A 222 28.43 -11.17 9.19
CA LEU A 222 28.76 -10.04 8.34
C LEU A 222 30.15 -10.20 7.74
N GLU A 223 30.35 -9.66 6.54
CA GLU A 223 31.67 -9.55 5.89
C GLU A 223 32.20 -8.13 6.01
N SER A 224 31.33 -7.14 5.78
CA SER A 224 31.68 -5.71 5.82
C SER A 224 30.44 -4.83 5.99
N THR A 225 30.63 -3.57 6.42
CA THR A 225 29.60 -2.53 6.36
C THR A 225 29.30 -2.18 4.90
N LEU A 226 28.10 -1.70 4.61
CA LEU A 226 27.84 -0.98 3.37
C LEU A 226 28.31 0.47 3.55
N ALA A 227 29.21 0.93 2.71
CA ALA A 227 29.56 2.34 2.59
C ALA A 227 28.82 2.94 1.40
N THR A 228 28.47 4.22 1.54
CA THR A 228 27.95 5.04 0.44
C THR A 228 28.99 6.06 0.07
N LYS A 229 29.34 6.16 -1.22
CA LYS A 229 30.31 7.14 -1.72
C LYS A 229 29.72 7.88 -2.91
N SER A 230 29.85 9.21 -2.87
CA SER A 230 29.62 10.02 -4.07
C SER A 230 30.90 9.98 -4.90
N LEU A 231 30.81 9.46 -6.11
CA LEU A 231 31.94 9.42 -7.04
C LEU A 231 32.06 10.73 -7.84
N GLY A 232 31.09 11.65 -7.69
CA GLY A 232 31.08 12.94 -8.37
C GLY A 232 30.46 12.87 -9.77
N ARG A 233 30.86 13.83 -10.63
CA ARG A 233 30.32 14.01 -11.99
C ARG A 233 31.12 13.21 -13.01
N PHE A 234 30.42 12.39 -13.79
CA PHE A 234 30.99 11.59 -14.87
C PHE A 234 30.52 12.10 -16.22
N PRO A 235 31.43 12.34 -17.19
CA PRO A 235 31.02 12.63 -18.54
C PRO A 235 30.35 11.39 -19.16
N ILE A 236 29.32 11.61 -19.96
CA ILE A 236 28.68 10.54 -20.73
C ILE A 236 29.54 10.26 -21.96
N LEU A 237 30.09 9.05 -22.01
CA LEU A 237 30.84 8.53 -23.14
C LEU A 237 29.90 7.86 -24.14
N LEU A 238 30.30 7.80 -25.40
CA LEU A 238 29.54 7.13 -26.45
C LEU A 238 30.16 5.75 -26.71
N ALA A 239 29.37 4.70 -26.53
CA ALA A 239 29.73 3.34 -26.89
C ALA A 239 28.89 2.92 -28.10
N ALA A 240 29.51 2.87 -29.28
CA ALA A 240 28.81 2.61 -30.53
C ALA A 240 29.69 1.77 -31.48
N PRO A 241 29.09 0.95 -32.36
CA PRO A 241 29.82 0.31 -33.44
C PRO A 241 30.60 1.33 -34.27
N PRO A 242 31.84 1.06 -34.69
CA PRO A 242 32.66 2.02 -35.45
C PRO A 242 31.93 2.54 -36.70
N GLU A 243 31.19 1.68 -37.39
CA GLU A 243 30.41 2.04 -38.57
C GLU A 243 29.39 3.15 -38.32
N MET A 244 28.75 3.16 -37.15
CA MET A 244 27.79 4.20 -36.74
C MET A 244 28.50 5.54 -36.57
N LEU A 245 29.64 5.56 -35.90
CA LEU A 245 30.40 6.79 -35.64
C LEU A 245 31.03 7.39 -36.89
N THR A 246 31.30 6.57 -37.92
CA THR A 246 31.76 7.07 -39.23
C THR A 246 30.64 7.68 -40.08
N ARG A 247 29.38 7.24 -39.88
CA ARG A 247 28.24 7.68 -40.69
C ARG A 247 27.44 8.78 -40.01
N TYR A 248 27.43 8.79 -38.69
CA TYR A 248 26.54 9.61 -37.89
C TYR A 248 27.30 10.34 -36.79
N ARG A 249 26.89 11.58 -36.55
CA ARG A 249 27.23 12.37 -35.38
C ARG A 249 26.08 12.30 -34.39
N VAL A 250 26.40 12.05 -33.12
CA VAL A 250 25.41 12.06 -32.03
C VAL A 250 25.20 13.51 -31.58
N VAL A 251 23.95 13.92 -31.51
CA VAL A 251 23.53 15.23 -31.02
C VAL A 251 22.63 15.03 -29.80
N PHE A 252 22.99 15.64 -28.68
CA PHE A 252 22.19 15.60 -27.46
C PHE A 252 21.13 16.71 -27.50
N GLN A 253 19.97 16.47 -26.86
CA GLN A 253 18.97 17.52 -26.67
C GLN A 253 19.62 18.74 -25.97
N PRO A 254 19.32 19.99 -26.36
CA PRO A 254 20.03 21.18 -25.84
C PRO A 254 20.01 21.33 -24.31
N GLU A 255 18.96 20.83 -23.66
CA GLU A 255 18.78 20.87 -22.21
C GLU A 255 19.35 19.63 -21.50
N ALA A 256 19.82 18.63 -22.25
CA ALA A 256 20.35 17.41 -21.66
C ALA A 256 21.74 17.64 -21.06
N GLU A 257 21.90 17.27 -19.79
CA GLU A 257 23.19 17.29 -19.12
C GLU A 257 24.15 16.28 -19.77
N ARG A 258 25.39 16.70 -20.01
CA ARG A 258 26.46 15.85 -20.57
C ARG A 258 27.25 15.11 -19.51
N TYR A 259 26.80 15.18 -18.27
CA TYR A 259 27.38 14.49 -17.15
C TYR A 259 26.28 13.90 -16.27
N VAL A 260 26.63 12.90 -15.48
CA VAL A 260 25.76 12.36 -14.43
C VAL A 260 26.50 12.33 -13.11
N GLU A 261 25.80 12.62 -12.02
CA GLU A 261 26.33 12.46 -10.67
C GLU A 261 26.09 11.04 -10.19
N LEU A 262 27.17 10.31 -9.93
CA LEU A 262 27.09 8.93 -9.47
C LEU A 262 27.24 8.85 -7.95
N GLN A 263 26.28 8.17 -7.32
CA GLN A 263 26.37 7.75 -5.94
C GLN A 263 26.22 6.24 -5.89
N VAL A 264 27.19 5.59 -5.24
CA VAL A 264 27.29 4.14 -5.16
C VAL A 264 27.19 3.67 -3.72
N GLN A 265 26.68 2.46 -3.55
CA GLN A 265 26.60 1.76 -2.27
C GLN A 265 27.07 0.31 -2.44
N GLY A 266 27.84 -0.19 -1.49
CA GLY A 266 28.43 -1.53 -1.53
C GLY A 266 29.34 -1.77 -0.34
N PRO A 267 30.05 -2.91 -0.28
CA PRO A 267 31.05 -3.19 0.76
C PRO A 267 32.01 -2.02 0.96
N GLY A 268 32.24 -1.62 2.21
CA GLY A 268 33.17 -0.55 2.57
C GLY A 268 34.50 -0.61 1.81
N PRO A 269 35.23 -1.74 1.86
CA PRO A 269 36.50 -1.89 1.15
C PRO A 269 36.40 -1.69 -0.37
N ASP A 270 35.34 -2.20 -1.00
CA ASP A 270 35.14 -2.08 -2.46
C ASP A 270 34.78 -0.65 -2.85
N VAL A 271 33.89 -0.01 -2.08
CA VAL A 271 33.45 1.37 -2.30
C VAL A 271 34.56 2.38 -2.01
N GLU A 272 35.36 2.15 -0.98
CA GLU A 272 36.47 3.04 -0.63
C GLU A 272 37.57 3.01 -1.69
N ARG A 273 37.88 1.81 -2.23
CA ARG A 273 38.87 1.61 -3.30
C ARG A 273 38.43 2.17 -4.64
N LEU A 274 37.12 2.25 -4.90
CA LEU A 274 36.61 2.80 -6.15
C LEU A 274 37.04 4.25 -6.36
N THR A 275 37.74 4.48 -7.45
CA THR A 275 38.09 5.81 -7.93
C THR A 275 37.22 6.20 -9.13
N PRO A 276 37.07 7.49 -9.43
CA PRO A 276 36.37 7.91 -10.64
C PRO A 276 36.98 7.39 -11.95
N GLN A 277 38.21 6.88 -11.94
CA GLN A 277 38.88 6.34 -13.13
C GLN A 277 38.45 4.89 -13.43
N ASP A 278 37.94 4.18 -12.42
CA ASP A 278 37.52 2.78 -12.53
C ASP A 278 36.13 2.66 -13.16
N VAL A 279 35.37 3.75 -13.18
CA VAL A 279 33.95 3.77 -13.58
C VAL A 279 33.78 4.57 -14.86
N ARG A 280 32.96 4.06 -15.78
CA ARG A 280 32.58 4.76 -17.02
C ARG A 280 31.07 4.80 -17.14
N VAL A 281 30.57 5.91 -17.66
CA VAL A 281 29.16 6.07 -18.00
C VAL A 281 29.06 6.12 -19.51
N GLU A 282 28.35 5.16 -20.09
CA GLU A 282 28.28 4.97 -21.53
C GLU A 282 26.82 5.04 -21.99
N LEU A 283 26.58 5.85 -23.02
CA LEU A 283 25.38 5.76 -23.83
C LEU A 283 25.64 4.70 -24.91
N ILE A 284 24.93 3.59 -24.84
CA ILE A 284 25.07 2.51 -25.83
C ILE A 284 24.19 2.82 -27.04
N LEU A 285 24.82 2.95 -28.19
CA LEU A 285 24.14 3.03 -29.48
C LEU A 285 24.15 1.64 -30.15
N THR A 286 23.00 1.24 -30.62
CA THR A 286 22.77 -0.02 -31.33
C THR A 286 22.64 0.24 -32.83
N ALA A 287 22.78 -0.80 -33.65
CA ALA A 287 22.59 -0.67 -35.10
C ALA A 287 21.13 -0.34 -35.48
N ASP A 288 20.18 -0.54 -34.55
CA ASP A 288 18.77 -0.25 -34.74
C ASP A 288 18.44 1.23 -34.51
N ASP A 289 19.32 1.98 -33.86
CA ASP A 289 19.17 3.42 -33.66
C ASP A 289 19.34 4.14 -35.00
N LYS A 290 18.27 4.78 -35.48
CA LYS A 290 18.23 5.47 -36.77
C LYS A 290 18.07 6.98 -36.58
N PRO A 291 18.65 7.79 -37.48
CA PRO A 291 18.43 9.23 -37.47
C PRO A 291 16.94 9.55 -37.65
N ASP A 292 16.38 10.33 -36.74
CA ASP A 292 15.00 10.82 -36.82
C ASP A 292 14.97 12.34 -36.63
N PRO A 293 14.90 13.14 -37.71
CA PRO A 293 14.91 14.59 -37.59
C PRO A 293 13.67 15.17 -36.89
N ALA A 294 12.60 14.38 -36.70
CA ALA A 294 11.35 14.82 -36.08
C ALA A 294 11.26 14.46 -34.58
N SER A 295 12.16 13.64 -34.05
CA SER A 295 12.06 13.11 -32.69
C SER A 295 13.42 12.89 -32.03
N TRP A 296 13.44 12.99 -30.71
CA TRP A 296 14.61 12.61 -29.91
C TRP A 296 14.46 11.16 -29.44
N LEU A 297 15.52 10.37 -29.61
CA LEU A 297 15.58 8.98 -29.16
C LEU A 297 15.93 8.93 -27.66
N PRO A 298 15.21 8.14 -26.85
CA PRO A 298 15.53 7.94 -25.45
C PRO A 298 16.72 6.99 -25.29
N GLY A 299 17.84 7.52 -24.83
CA GLY A 299 19.07 6.81 -24.54
C GLY A 299 19.13 6.28 -23.11
N LYS A 300 19.39 4.97 -22.97
CA LYS A 300 19.68 4.36 -21.68
C LYS A 300 21.19 4.40 -21.42
N LEU A 301 21.55 4.99 -20.28
CA LEU A 301 22.93 4.98 -19.81
C LEU A 301 23.23 3.65 -19.12
N ILE A 302 24.47 3.18 -19.31
CA ILE A 302 25.02 2.03 -18.61
C ILE A 302 26.27 2.48 -17.88
N VAL A 303 26.43 2.00 -16.65
CA VAL A 303 27.64 2.22 -15.87
C VAL A 303 28.47 0.94 -15.93
N SER A 304 29.68 1.06 -16.45
CA SER A 304 30.66 -0.02 -16.54
C SER A 304 31.80 0.20 -15.56
N GLY A 305 32.47 -0.89 -15.14
CA GLY A 305 33.60 -0.86 -14.21
C GLY A 305 33.23 -0.88 -12.71
N LEU A 306 31.94 -0.97 -12.36
CA LEU A 306 31.54 -1.24 -10.99
C LEU A 306 31.77 -2.73 -10.63
N PRO A 307 32.32 -3.02 -9.44
CA PRO A 307 32.34 -4.38 -8.88
C PRO A 307 30.92 -4.92 -8.76
N PRO A 308 30.71 -6.25 -8.88
CA PRO A 308 29.38 -6.86 -8.81
C PRO A 308 28.69 -6.67 -7.44
N THR A 309 29.46 -6.33 -6.41
CA THR A 309 29.02 -6.06 -5.05
C THR A 309 28.58 -4.60 -4.82
N VAL A 310 28.78 -3.72 -5.81
CA VAL A 310 28.48 -2.28 -5.71
C VAL A 310 27.34 -1.90 -6.64
N VAL A 311 26.35 -1.19 -6.11
CA VAL A 311 25.15 -0.75 -6.85
C VAL A 311 25.00 0.77 -6.80
N LEU A 312 24.30 1.33 -7.79
CA LEU A 312 23.92 2.74 -7.79
C LEU A 312 22.79 2.98 -6.77
N THR A 313 22.90 4.03 -5.96
CA THR A 313 21.83 4.41 -5.01
C THR A 313 20.65 5.09 -5.70
N LYS A 314 20.90 5.72 -6.85
CA LYS A 314 19.88 6.40 -7.66
C LYS A 314 19.87 5.81 -9.08
N PRO A 315 18.70 5.61 -9.69
CA PRO A 315 18.63 5.23 -11.10
C PRO A 315 19.22 6.33 -11.97
N LEU A 316 19.85 5.93 -13.08
CA LEU A 316 20.40 6.87 -14.05
C LEU A 316 19.26 7.59 -14.79
N PRO A 317 19.43 8.88 -15.11
CA PRO A 317 18.46 9.58 -15.95
C PRO A 317 18.45 9.00 -17.36
N THR A 318 17.29 9.06 -18.01
CA THR A 318 17.19 8.81 -19.46
C THR A 318 17.65 10.06 -20.20
N ILE A 319 18.46 9.88 -21.25
CA ILE A 319 19.02 11.00 -22.01
C ILE A 319 18.54 10.96 -23.44
N ASN A 320 17.94 12.05 -23.88
CA ASN A 320 17.43 12.19 -25.23
C ASN A 320 18.54 12.62 -26.19
N PHE A 321 18.69 11.91 -27.29
CA PHE A 321 19.69 12.17 -28.33
C PHE A 321 19.11 11.98 -29.73
N ASN A 322 19.83 12.42 -30.74
CA ASN A 322 19.53 12.17 -32.14
C ASN A 322 20.82 11.83 -32.90
N LEU A 323 20.67 11.21 -34.07
CA LEU A 323 21.75 10.90 -34.98
C LEU A 323 21.64 11.80 -36.21
N GLU A 324 22.71 12.50 -36.55
CA GLU A 324 22.80 13.31 -37.77
C GLU A 324 23.80 12.67 -38.73
N LYS A 325 23.49 12.56 -40.02
CA LYS A 325 24.47 12.07 -41.00
C LYS A 325 25.67 13.01 -41.05
N GLN A 326 26.88 12.47 -40.93
CA GLN A 326 28.08 13.23 -41.24
C GLN A 326 28.05 13.52 -42.76
N ASN A 327 27.89 14.79 -43.12
CA ASN A 327 28.08 15.21 -44.50
C ASN A 327 29.54 14.93 -44.85
N SER A 328 29.76 13.97 -45.75
CA SER A 328 31.02 13.86 -46.47
C SER A 328 31.11 15.11 -47.34
N GLU A 329 31.75 16.15 -46.81
CA GLU A 329 32.07 17.33 -47.61
C GLU A 329 32.81 16.86 -48.86
N LYS A 330 32.19 17.17 -49.99
CA LYS A 330 32.71 16.99 -51.34
C LYS A 330 34.14 17.53 -51.36
N PRO A 331 35.16 16.77 -51.82
CA PRO A 331 36.51 17.31 -51.92
C PRO A 331 36.48 18.60 -52.76
N PRO A 332 37.27 19.63 -52.42
CA PRO A 332 37.31 20.85 -53.21
C PRO A 332 37.61 20.50 -54.66
N ALA A 333 36.84 21.08 -55.58
CA ALA A 333 37.00 20.83 -57.01
C ALA A 333 38.42 21.20 -57.45
N PRO A 334 39.01 20.42 -58.38
CA PRO A 334 40.41 20.55 -58.79
C PRO A 334 40.74 21.91 -59.43
#